data_AF-A0A7Y1TDH2-F1
#
_entry.id   AF-A0A7Y1TDH2-F1
#
_cell.length_a   1.000
_cell.length_b   1.000
_cell.length_c   1.000
_cell.angle_alpha   90.00
_cell.angle_beta   90.00
_cell.angle_gamma   90.00
#
_symmetry.space_group_name_H-M   'P 1'
#
loop_
_entity.id
_entity.type
_entity.pdbx_description
1 polymer ?
#
loop_
_entity_poly.entity_id
_entity_poly.type
_entity_poly.pdbx_seq_one_letter_code
_entity_poly.pdbx_strand_id
1 'polypeptide(L)'
;MSDTSSTLKKTIRKEGALFVFLLFIGLVIMPIAAYWVGQAIFGEYGGHGYGDFFGILSEKIRSGDRVAWFLILSPYLIWQCLRLMLFGWRYAGKTA
;
A
#
# COMPACT_ATOMS: atom_id res chain seq x y z
N MET A 1 4.57 -36.02 -7.36
CA MET A 1 3.55 -35.15 -6.74
C MET A 1 4.10 -34.34 -5.55
N SER A 2 5.41 -34.06 -5.49
CA SER A 2 6.10 -33.35 -4.39
C SER A 2 6.64 -31.97 -4.79
N ASP A 3 6.83 -31.71 -6.09
CA ASP A 3 7.43 -30.46 -6.58
C ASP A 3 6.48 -29.26 -6.54
N THR A 4 5.18 -29.49 -6.75
CA THR A 4 4.15 -28.45 -6.73
C THR A 4 4.04 -27.78 -5.36
N SER A 5 4.11 -28.53 -4.26
CA SER A 5 4.00 -27.98 -2.90
C SER A 5 5.19 -27.10 -2.51
N SER A 6 6.39 -27.44 -2.98
CA SER A 6 7.59 -26.64 -2.70
C SER A 6 7.58 -25.30 -3.45
N THR A 7 7.05 -25.30 -4.67
CA THR A 7 6.91 -24.12 -5.51
C THR A 7 5.82 -23.19 -4.98
N LEU A 8 4.68 -23.75 -4.56
CA LEU A 8 3.58 -23.00 -3.95
C LEU A 8 4.01 -22.28 -2.67
N LYS A 9 4.72 -22.97 -1.76
CA LYS A 9 5.26 -22.36 -0.54
C LYS A 9 6.22 -21.20 -0.83
N LYS A 10 7.07 -21.32 -1.85
CA LYS A 10 8.00 -20.25 -2.26
C LYS A 10 7.25 -19.04 -2.80
N THR A 11 6.22 -19.24 -3.63
CA THR A 11 5.40 -18.17 -4.17
C THR A 11 4.60 -17.45 -3.07
N ILE A 12 3.91 -18.19 -2.20
CA ILE A 12 3.16 -17.61 -1.08
C ILE A 12 4.09 -16.83 -0.14
N ARG A 13 5.29 -17.35 0.16
CA ARG A 13 6.26 -16.64 0.99
C ARG A 13 6.75 -15.36 0.33
N LYS A 14 6.99 -15.39 -0.99
CA LYS A 14 7.42 -14.21 -1.76
C LYS A 14 6.31 -13.16 -1.84
N GLU A 15 5.08 -13.57 -2.16
CA GLU A 15 3.93 -12.65 -2.23
C GLU A 15 3.53 -12.13 -0.85
N GLY A 16 3.60 -12.95 0.20
CA GLY A 16 3.40 -12.53 1.58
C GLY A 16 4.46 -11.54 2.04
N ALA A 17 5.75 -11.78 1.74
CA ALA A 17 6.81 -10.82 2.04
C ALA A 17 6.61 -9.49 1.28
N LEU A 18 6.17 -9.56 0.03
CA LEU A 18 5.89 -8.39 -0.80
C LEU A 18 4.66 -7.63 -0.26
N PHE A 19 3.61 -8.32 0.16
CA PHE A 19 2.46 -7.72 0.83
C PHE A 19 2.86 -7.02 2.13
N VAL A 20 3.61 -7.69 3.01
CA VAL A 20 4.09 -7.10 4.28
C VAL A 20 4.97 -5.89 4.02
N PHE A 21 5.86 -5.97 3.02
CA PHE A 21 6.72 -4.85 2.63
C PHE A 21 5.92 -3.65 2.12
N LEU A 22 4.97 -3.86 1.21
CA LEU A 22 4.10 -2.79 0.72
C LEU A 22 3.16 -2.25 1.79
N LEU A 23 2.71 -3.10 2.71
CA LEU A 23 1.92 -2.67 3.87
C LEU A 23 2.76 -1.80 4.80
N PHE A 24 4.02 -2.15 5.04
CA PHE A 24 4.93 -1.31 5.80
C PHE A 24 5.17 0.05 5.12
N ILE A 25 5.38 0.05 3.81
CA ILE A 25 5.46 1.29 3.01
C ILE A 25 4.17 2.11 3.15
N GLY A 26 3.00 1.48 3.04
CA GLY A 26 1.71 2.14 3.21
C GLY A 26 1.48 2.68 4.62
N LEU A 27 2.04 2.05 5.63
CA LEU A 27 1.87 2.45 7.02
C LEU A 27 2.87 3.52 7.46
N VAL A 28 4.06 3.56 6.86
CA VAL A 28 5.14 4.49 7.26
C VAL A 28 5.37 5.58 6.22
N ILE A 29 5.60 5.23 4.96
CA ILE A 29 5.92 6.20 3.90
C ILE A 29 4.68 7.02 3.54
N MET A 30 3.51 6.40 3.49
CA MET A 30 2.26 7.08 3.13
C MET A 30 1.90 8.22 4.08
N PRO A 31 1.89 8.06 5.43
CA PRO A 31 1.65 9.18 6.33
C PRO A 31 2.71 10.28 6.24
N ILE A 32 3.98 9.93 6.01
CA ILE A 32 5.04 10.94 5.82
C ILE A 32 4.77 11.76 4.56
N ALA A 33 4.47 11.09 3.45
CA ALA A 33 4.14 11.76 2.19
C ALA A 33 2.87 12.60 2.29
N ALA A 34 1.82 12.09 2.96
CA ALA A 34 0.58 12.82 3.19
C ALA A 34 0.79 14.07 4.05
N TYR A 35 1.63 13.98 5.10
CA TYR A 35 1.99 15.12 5.93
C TYR A 35 2.78 16.17 5.13
N TRP A 36 3.77 15.76 4.34
CA TRP A 36 4.54 16.67 3.49
C TRP A 36 3.71 17.35 2.41
N VAL A 37 2.91 16.58 1.68
CA VAL A 37 1.99 17.14 0.67
C VAL A 37 0.98 18.05 1.34
N GLY A 38 0.47 17.65 2.51
CA GLY A 38 -0.41 18.48 3.29
C GLY A 38 0.24 19.80 3.65
N GLN A 39 1.46 19.77 4.19
CA GLN A 39 2.18 20.98 4.60
C GLN A 39 2.49 21.89 3.39
N ALA A 40 2.80 21.29 2.25
CA ALA A 40 3.07 22.02 1.01
C ALA A 40 1.82 22.65 0.37
N ILE A 41 0.64 22.02 0.50
CA ILE A 41 -0.60 22.47 -0.14
C ILE A 41 -1.48 23.30 0.80
N PHE A 42 -1.68 22.83 2.03
CA PHE A 42 -2.58 23.43 3.03
C PHE A 42 -1.84 24.35 4.01
N GLY A 43 -0.51 24.41 3.94
CA GLY A 43 0.31 25.22 4.84
C GLY A 43 0.53 24.54 6.19
N GLU A 44 0.86 25.34 7.21
CA GLU A 44 1.16 24.83 8.54
C GLU A 44 -0.08 24.18 9.16
N TYR A 45 -0.02 22.87 9.43
CA TYR A 45 -1.09 22.13 10.11
C TYR A 45 -1.21 22.60 11.56
N GLY A 46 -1.88 23.74 11.78
CA GLY A 46 -2.34 24.25 13.08
C GLY A 46 -1.31 24.32 14.21
N GLY A 47 -0.01 24.24 13.96
CA GLY A 47 1.04 24.16 14.99
C GLY A 47 1.20 22.80 15.67
N HIS A 48 0.49 21.76 15.21
CA HIS A 48 0.55 20.40 15.75
C HIS A 48 1.38 19.53 14.79
N GLY A 49 2.59 19.17 15.20
CA GLY A 49 3.58 18.48 14.35
C GLY A 49 3.15 17.09 13.88
N TYR A 50 4.07 16.39 13.19
CA TYR A 50 3.85 15.05 12.62
C TYR A 50 3.24 14.02 13.59
N GLY A 51 3.57 14.11 14.89
CA GLY A 51 3.06 13.21 15.92
C GLY A 51 1.54 13.23 16.09
N ASP A 52 0.90 14.41 15.99
CA ASP A 52 -0.55 14.53 16.12
C ASP A 52 -1.28 14.01 14.88
N PHE A 53 -0.73 14.28 13.70
CA PHE A 53 -1.23 13.71 12.44
C PHE A 53 -1.17 12.18 12.47
N PHE A 54 -0.03 11.61 12.90
CA PHE A 54 0.11 10.17 13.04
C PHE A 54 -0.81 9.61 14.13
N GLY A 55 -1.01 10.33 15.23
CA GLY A 55 -1.96 10.01 16.28
C GLY A 55 -3.39 9.85 15.73
N ILE A 56 -3.91 10.89 15.07
CA ILE A 56 -5.25 10.90 14.46
C ILE A 56 -5.37 9.81 13.39
N LEU A 57 -4.35 9.63 12.56
CA LEU A 57 -4.36 8.57 11.54
C LEU A 57 -4.40 7.18 12.20
N SER A 58 -3.57 6.95 13.22
CA SER A 58 -3.52 5.68 13.95
C SER A 58 -4.85 5.35 14.66
N GLU A 59 -5.53 6.38 15.16
CA GLU A 59 -6.85 6.25 15.77
C GLU A 59 -7.91 5.87 14.73
N LYS A 60 -7.91 6.51 13.55
CA LYS A 60 -8.80 6.16 12.43
C LYS A 60 -8.57 4.74 11.90
N ILE A 61 -7.31 4.29 11.86
CA ILE A 61 -6.99 2.91 11.47
C ILE A 61 -7.59 1.93 12.48
N ARG A 62 -7.39 2.20 13.78
CA ARG A 62 -7.84 1.35 14.87
C ARG A 62 -9.36 1.35 15.03
N SER A 63 -10.02 2.45 14.68
CA SER A 63 -11.49 2.54 14.64
C SER A 63 -12.12 1.78 13.46
N GLY A 64 -11.30 1.22 12.56
CA GLY A 64 -11.79 0.48 11.39
C GLY A 64 -12.30 1.38 10.27
N ASP A 65 -11.86 2.66 10.23
CA ASP A 65 -12.28 3.58 9.19
C ASP A 65 -11.85 3.07 7.80
N ARG A 66 -12.84 2.83 6.94
CA ARG A 66 -12.63 2.24 5.61
C ARG A 66 -11.76 3.14 4.72
N VAL A 67 -11.85 4.46 4.88
CA VAL A 67 -11.08 5.41 4.07
C VAL A 67 -9.61 5.38 4.50
N ALA A 68 -9.32 5.38 5.80
CA ALA A 68 -7.95 5.25 6.31
C ALA A 68 -7.30 3.92 5.88
N TRP A 69 -8.03 2.81 5.96
CA TRP A 69 -7.55 1.51 5.47
C TRP A 69 -7.32 1.50 3.96
N PHE A 70 -8.21 2.12 3.17
CA PHE A 70 -8.02 2.28 1.73
C PHE A 70 -6.76 3.10 1.41
N LEU A 71 -6.50 4.16 2.18
CA LEU A 71 -5.32 5.00 2.02
C LEU A 71 -4.02 4.22 2.25
N ILE A 72 -3.98 3.40 3.31
CA ILE A 72 -2.80 2.59 3.67
C ILE A 72 -2.60 1.43 2.71
N LEU A 73 -3.69 0.85 2.23
CA LEU A 73 -3.64 -0.23 1.23
C LEU A 73 -3.40 0.31 -0.18
N SER A 74 -3.51 1.62 -0.41
CA SER A 74 -3.36 2.22 -1.74
C SER A 74 -2.05 1.85 -2.45
N PRO A 75 -0.86 1.75 -1.81
CA PRO A 75 0.35 1.35 -2.51
C PRO A 75 0.27 -0.10 -3.00
N TYR A 76 -0.34 -0.98 -2.18
CA TYR A 76 -0.57 -2.37 -2.56
C TYR A 76 -1.60 -2.50 -3.68
N LEU A 77 -2.69 -1.72 -3.62
CA LEU A 77 -3.72 -1.69 -4.65
C LEU A 77 -3.17 -1.14 -5.97
N ILE A 78 -2.37 -0.08 -5.94
CA ILE A 78 -1.69 0.46 -7.13
C ILE A 78 -0.77 -0.60 -7.75
N TRP A 79 0.02 -1.28 -6.93
CA TRP A 79 0.89 -2.36 -7.41
C TRP A 79 0.11 -3.51 -8.04
N GLN A 80 -1.00 -3.93 -7.43
CA GLN A 80 -1.91 -4.95 -7.98
C GLN A 80 -2.51 -4.50 -9.32
N CYS A 81 -3.01 -3.26 -9.41
CA CYS A 81 -3.52 -2.68 -10.65
C CYS A 81 -2.46 -2.64 -11.75
N LEU A 82 -1.23 -2.24 -11.41
CA LEU A 82 -0.09 -2.25 -12.34
C LEU A 82 0.22 -3.65 -12.85
N ARG A 83 0.22 -4.66 -11.96
CA ARG A 83 0.45 -6.06 -12.33
C ARG A 83 -0.66 -6.56 -13.27
N LEU A 84 -1.91 -6.23 -12.99
CA LEU A 84 -3.06 -6.55 -13.85
C LEU A 84 -2.96 -5.84 -15.21
N MET A 85 -2.56 -4.57 -15.23
CA MET A 85 -2.40 -3.79 -16.45
C MET A 85 -1.28 -4.35 -17.33
N LEU A 86 -0.13 -4.71 -16.73
CA LEU A 86 0.98 -5.36 -17.44
C LEU A 86 0.59 -6.75 -17.95
N PHE A 87 -0.19 -7.51 -17.18
CA PHE A 87 -0.71 -8.80 -17.62
C PHE A 87 -1.68 -8.65 -18.79
N GLY A 88 -2.62 -7.71 -18.70
CA GLY A 88 -3.55 -7.36 -19.77
C GLY A 88 -2.82 -6.91 -21.03
N TRP A 89 -1.80 -6.06 -20.91
CA TRP A 89 -0.96 -5.64 -22.03
C TRP A 89 -0.24 -6.82 -22.70
N ARG A 90 0.34 -7.73 -21.90
CA ARG A 90 0.99 -8.94 -22.41
C ARG A 90 0.03 -9.93 -23.07
N TYR A 91 -1.22 -9.97 -22.64
CA TYR A 91 -2.27 -10.79 -23.27
C TYR A 91 -2.80 -10.14 -24.55
N ALA A 92 -3.09 -8.84 -24.51
CA ALA A 92 -3.57 -8.08 -25.66
C ALA A 92 -2.56 -8.10 -26.82
N GLY A 93 -1.26 -7.98 -26.53
CA GLY A 93 -0.19 -8.08 -27.53
C GLY A 93 0.07 -9.49 -28.07
N LYS A 94 -0.57 -10.54 -27.54
CA LYS A 94 -0.53 -11.91 -28.08
C LYS A 94 -1.74 -12.25 -28.96
N THR A 95 -2.80 -11.45 -28.89
CA THR A 95 -4.03 -11.58 -29.70
C THR A 95 -4.08 -10.60 -30.87
N ALA A 96 -3.08 -9.71 -31.00
CA ALA A 96 -2.91 -8.79 -32.12
C ALA A 96 -1.93 -9.32 -33.15
#